data_AF-A0A7S1PC53-F1
#
_entry.id   AF-A0A7S1PC53-F1
#
_cell.length_a   1.000
_cell.length_b   1.000
_cell.length_c   1.000
_cell.angle_alpha   90.00
_cell.angle_beta   90.00
_cell.angle_gamma   90.00
#
_symmetry.space_group_name_H-M   'P 1'
#
loop_
_entity.id
_entity.type
_entity.pdbx_description
1 polymer ?
#
loop_
_entity_poly.entity_id
_entity_poly.type
_entity_poly.pdbx_seq_one_letter_code
_entity_poly.pdbx_strand_id
1 'polypeptide(L)'
;EGEGGQTQQLPVNTPVFFQNPDGSYLEGVPPGYKERTPPRSPRLPDVNGWFDELDAPTLGEEFLFIYTRHEKLFLSLLLMELLIEVTFNAMYVYYRNYTVREVAIIYHGVLSLQTLWTIFWVMFAIESAYEVAFYATGFWAVISDRPSAYQWFSQIALFGILGQVVLAYMNKFNLLIFFFRLMAYIYAKFLRNLRQSLALLGPAQPNGNGANQLQFDL
;
A
#
# COMPACT_ATOMS: atom_id res chain seq x y z
N GLU A 1 -64.35 23.94 47.24
CA GLU A 1 -63.17 23.69 48.09
C GLU A 1 -61.93 24.01 47.28
N GLY A 2 -61.09 24.91 47.78
CA GLY A 2 -59.91 25.41 47.08
C GLY A 2 -58.65 24.78 47.64
N GLU A 3 -57.87 24.12 46.79
CA GLU A 3 -56.53 23.65 47.12
C GLU A 3 -55.50 24.67 46.62
N GLY A 4 -54.74 25.21 47.57
CA GLY A 4 -53.72 26.21 47.35
C GLY A 4 -52.54 25.64 46.57
N GLY A 5 -52.38 26.09 45.33
CA GLY A 5 -51.17 25.89 44.55
C GLY A 5 -50.01 26.67 45.17
N GLN A 6 -49.03 25.96 45.72
CA GLN A 6 -47.77 26.57 46.15
C GLN A 6 -47.03 27.08 44.91
N THR A 7 -46.98 28.41 44.74
CA THR A 7 -46.07 29.06 43.78
C THR A 7 -44.64 28.86 44.23
N GLN A 8 -44.01 27.80 43.73
CA GLN A 8 -42.60 27.55 43.89
C GLN A 8 -41.84 28.62 43.09
N GLN A 9 -41.25 29.61 43.78
CA GLN A 9 -40.42 30.63 43.14
C GLN A 9 -39.17 29.95 42.57
N LEU A 10 -39.14 29.81 41.24
CA LEU A 10 -38.02 29.22 40.53
C LEU A 10 -36.85 30.23 40.48
N PRO A 11 -35.60 29.76 40.61
CA PRO A 11 -34.42 30.62 40.50
C PRO A 11 -34.38 31.33 39.13
N VAL A 12 -34.03 32.61 39.15
CA VAL A 12 -34.20 33.62 38.06
C VAL A 12 -33.44 33.31 36.76
N ASN A 13 -32.75 32.17 36.65
CA ASN A 13 -31.89 31.89 35.49
C ASN A 13 -31.83 30.42 35.07
N THR A 14 -32.92 29.69 35.31
CA THR A 14 -33.02 28.27 34.94
C THR A 14 -34.09 28.08 33.86
N PRO A 15 -33.82 27.33 32.78
CA PRO A 15 -34.84 26.99 31.80
C PRO A 15 -35.95 26.16 32.45
N VAL A 16 -37.21 26.47 32.11
CA VAL A 16 -38.38 25.80 32.68
C VAL A 16 -39.04 24.96 31.60
N PHE A 17 -39.24 23.66 31.87
CA PHE A 17 -39.90 22.74 30.97
C PHE A 17 -41.37 22.58 31.38
N PHE A 18 -42.28 22.76 30.42
CA PHE A 18 -43.71 22.56 30.59
C PHE A 18 -44.16 21.36 29.74
N GLN A 19 -44.99 20.50 30.32
CA GLN A 19 -45.62 19.41 29.59
C GLN A 19 -47.02 19.84 29.15
N ASN A 20 -47.27 19.76 27.86
CA ASN A 20 -48.58 20.01 27.28
C ASN A 20 -49.50 18.79 27.48
N PRO A 21 -50.83 18.99 27.46
CA PRO A 21 -51.80 17.90 27.63
C PRO A 21 -51.80 16.87 26.48
N ASP A 22 -51.19 17.19 25.34
CA ASP A 22 -50.94 16.25 24.24
C ASP A 22 -49.68 15.39 24.45
N GLY A 23 -48.97 15.59 25.56
CA GLY A 23 -47.76 14.87 25.93
C GLY A 23 -46.46 15.48 25.40
N SER A 24 -46.52 16.56 24.63
CA SER A 24 -45.33 17.28 24.15
C SER A 24 -44.70 18.14 25.25
N TYR A 25 -43.40 18.46 25.12
CA TYR A 25 -42.69 19.35 26.06
C TYR A 25 -42.35 20.68 25.38
N LEU A 26 -42.58 21.77 26.10
CA LEU A 26 -42.18 23.14 25.73
C LEU A 26 -41.11 23.62 26.71
N GLU A 27 -40.06 24.24 26.19
CA GLU A 27 -39.01 24.86 26.98
C GLU A 27 -39.17 26.39 26.98
N GLY A 28 -39.32 26.96 28.17
CA GLY A 28 -39.27 28.40 28.40
C GLY A 28 -37.87 28.82 28.86
N VAL A 29 -37.15 29.56 28.02
CA VAL A 29 -35.83 30.12 28.35
C VAL A 29 -35.93 31.60 28.74
N PRO A 30 -35.23 32.06 29.80
CA PRO A 30 -35.21 33.47 30.16
C PRO A 30 -34.44 34.33 29.13
N PRO A 31 -34.78 35.62 28.98
CA PRO A 31 -34.10 36.51 28.02
C PRO A 31 -32.59 36.58 28.29
N GLY A 32 -31.78 36.21 27.29
CA GLY A 32 -30.32 36.16 27.40
C GLY A 32 -29.72 34.81 27.78
N TYR A 33 -30.54 33.76 27.94
CA TYR A 33 -30.06 32.39 28.09
C TYR A 33 -29.27 31.95 26.86
N LYS A 34 -28.06 31.44 27.09
CA LYS A 34 -27.21 30.84 26.05
C LYS A 34 -27.05 29.37 26.39
N GLU A 35 -27.52 28.50 25.48
CA GLU A 35 -27.34 27.05 25.58
C GLU A 35 -25.87 26.76 25.90
N ARG A 36 -25.61 26.00 26.98
CA ARG A 36 -24.25 25.56 27.25
C ARG A 36 -23.86 24.62 26.11
N THR A 37 -22.92 25.06 25.28
CA THR A 37 -22.26 24.16 24.33
C THR A 37 -21.78 22.95 25.14
N PRO A 38 -22.13 21.71 24.74
CA PRO A 38 -21.75 20.55 25.52
C PRO A 38 -20.23 20.62 25.74
N PRO A 39 -19.75 20.46 26.99
CA PRO A 39 -18.33 20.37 27.23
C PRO A 39 -17.81 19.29 26.30
N ARG A 40 -16.70 19.55 25.59
CA ARG A 40 -15.99 18.49 24.85
C ARG A 40 -15.90 17.32 25.80
N SER A 41 -16.58 16.23 25.46
CA SER A 41 -16.70 15.08 26.33
C SER A 41 -15.30 14.74 26.85
N PRO A 42 -15.14 14.50 28.17
CA PRO A 42 -13.92 13.92 28.67
C PRO A 42 -13.76 12.59 27.93
N ARG A 43 -12.84 12.55 26.95
CA ARG A 43 -12.30 11.28 26.50
C ARG A 43 -11.77 10.63 27.78
N LEU A 44 -12.16 9.37 28.00
CA LEU A 44 -11.81 8.62 29.19
C LEU A 44 -10.34 8.86 29.57
N PRO A 45 -10.01 8.89 30.88
CA PRO A 45 -8.63 8.90 31.30
C PRO A 45 -7.91 7.73 30.64
N ASP A 46 -6.79 8.10 30.07
CA ASP A 46 -6.15 7.47 28.96
C ASP A 46 -5.58 6.09 29.34
N VAL A 47 -6.27 5.02 28.95
CA VAL A 47 -5.66 3.68 28.91
C VAL A 47 -4.56 3.62 27.84
N ASN A 48 -4.40 4.69 27.04
CA ASN A 48 -3.31 4.88 26.09
C ASN A 48 -2.11 5.65 26.67
N GLY A 49 -1.90 5.76 27.98
CA GLY A 49 -0.62 6.23 28.51
C GLY A 49 0.60 5.38 28.09
N TRP A 50 0.37 4.23 27.46
CA TRP A 50 1.37 3.40 26.76
C TRP A 50 1.53 3.72 25.26
N PHE A 51 0.56 4.38 24.63
CA PHE A 51 0.58 4.75 23.22
C PHE A 51 0.68 6.27 22.98
N ASP A 52 0.46 7.12 23.99
CA ASP A 52 0.68 8.57 23.93
C ASP A 52 2.18 8.93 23.97
N GLU A 53 3.04 7.94 24.27
CA GLU A 53 4.51 8.02 24.16
C GLU A 53 5.02 7.53 22.79
N LEU A 54 4.13 7.01 21.92
CA LEU A 54 4.45 6.85 20.50
C LEU A 54 4.24 8.19 19.80
N ASP A 55 5.20 9.07 20.01
CA ASP A 55 5.38 10.30 19.25
C ASP A 55 5.14 9.99 17.76
N ALA A 56 4.10 10.57 17.17
CA ALA A 56 3.84 10.47 15.73
C ALA A 56 5.09 10.68 14.84
N PRO A 57 6.07 11.57 15.19
CA PRO A 57 7.32 11.65 14.44
C PRO A 57 8.23 10.42 14.59
N THR A 58 8.33 9.79 15.77
CA THR A 58 9.18 8.59 15.96
C THR A 58 8.62 7.40 15.20
N LEU A 59 7.29 7.26 15.15
CA LEU A 59 6.62 6.29 14.29
C LEU A 59 6.97 6.48 12.81
N GLY A 60 6.93 7.72 12.31
CA GLY A 60 7.29 8.02 10.92
C GLY A 60 8.73 7.59 10.57
N GLU A 61 9.67 7.82 11.48
CA GLU A 61 11.07 7.41 11.33
C GLU A 61 11.24 5.88 11.33
N GLU A 62 10.55 5.17 12.23
CA GLU A 62 10.55 3.70 12.27
C GLU A 62 9.98 3.10 10.98
N PHE A 63 8.87 3.64 10.46
CA PHE A 63 8.29 3.16 9.20
C PHE A 63 9.22 3.42 8.01
N LEU A 64 9.94 4.54 7.99
CA LEU A 64 10.93 4.85 6.95
C LEU A 64 12.13 3.89 7.02
N PHE A 65 12.60 3.58 8.22
CA PHE A 65 13.64 2.57 8.42
C PHE A 65 13.19 1.19 7.91
N ILE A 66 11.96 0.77 8.23
CA ILE A 66 11.39 -0.49 7.73
C ILE A 66 11.28 -0.45 6.20
N TYR A 67 10.78 0.65 5.62
CA TYR A 67 10.64 0.82 4.18
C TYR A 67 11.98 0.62 3.45
N THR A 68 13.03 1.34 3.87
CA THR A 68 14.36 1.26 3.22
C THR A 68 14.98 -0.13 3.30
N ARG A 69 14.73 -0.87 4.39
CA ARG A 69 15.17 -2.27 4.52
C ARG A 69 14.45 -3.16 3.52
N HIS A 70 13.12 -3.04 3.40
CA HIS A 70 12.32 -3.83 2.47
C HIS A 70 12.58 -3.46 1.01
N GLU A 71 12.92 -2.21 0.72
CA GLU A 71 13.37 -1.78 -0.59
C GLU A 71 14.69 -2.44 -1.01
N LYS A 72 15.68 -2.49 -0.11
CA LYS A 72 16.93 -3.24 -0.35
C LYS A 72 16.68 -4.73 -0.57
N LEU A 73 15.75 -5.33 0.18
CA LEU A 73 15.35 -6.72 -0.03
C LEU A 73 14.71 -6.91 -1.42
N PHE A 74 13.80 -6.03 -1.81
CA PHE A 74 13.18 -6.07 -3.14
C PHE A 74 14.23 -5.96 -4.26
N LEU A 75 15.17 -5.03 -4.14
CA LEU A 75 16.28 -4.88 -5.10
C LEU A 75 17.16 -6.15 -5.16
N SER A 76 17.48 -6.73 -4.00
CA SER A 76 18.27 -7.97 -3.94
C SER A 76 17.55 -9.14 -4.61
N LEU A 77 16.23 -9.23 -4.46
CA LEU A 77 15.40 -10.24 -5.09
C LEU A 77 15.39 -10.04 -6.61
N LEU A 78 15.23 -8.81 -7.09
CA LEU A 78 15.24 -8.47 -8.51
C LEU A 78 16.58 -8.80 -9.17
N LEU A 79 17.71 -8.53 -8.49
CA LEU A 79 19.04 -8.86 -8.98
C LEU A 79 19.29 -10.37 -9.02
N MET A 80 18.82 -11.10 -8.01
CA MET A 80 18.93 -12.57 -7.99
C MET A 80 18.10 -13.19 -9.11
N GLU A 81 16.87 -12.71 -9.31
CA GLU A 81 16.00 -13.12 -10.42
C GLU A 81 16.69 -12.86 -11.77
N LEU A 82 17.27 -11.66 -11.96
CA LEU A 82 18.00 -11.30 -13.18
C LEU A 82 19.17 -12.25 -13.46
N LEU A 83 19.96 -12.58 -12.45
CA LEU A 83 21.10 -13.49 -12.60
C LEU A 83 20.63 -14.88 -13.03
N ILE A 84 19.55 -15.37 -12.44
CA ILE A 84 18.95 -16.67 -12.77
C ILE A 84 18.42 -16.63 -14.21
N GLU A 85 17.59 -15.64 -14.57
CA GLU A 85 17.01 -15.51 -15.91
C GLU A 85 18.10 -15.38 -16.99
N VAL A 86 19.13 -14.56 -16.79
CA VAL A 86 20.27 -14.45 -17.71
C VAL A 86 20.98 -15.80 -17.90
N THR A 87 21.17 -16.56 -16.81
CA THR A 87 21.76 -17.90 -16.88
C THR A 87 20.88 -18.86 -17.68
N PHE A 88 19.56 -18.82 -17.46
CA PHE A 88 18.59 -19.63 -18.20
C PHE A 88 18.56 -19.27 -19.69
N ASN A 89 18.54 -17.98 -20.02
CA ASN A 89 18.58 -17.52 -21.41
C ASN A 89 19.89 -17.88 -22.10
N ALA A 90 21.03 -17.76 -21.41
CA ALA A 90 22.31 -18.22 -21.94
C ALA A 90 22.28 -19.73 -22.23
N MET A 91 21.73 -20.53 -21.31
CA MET A 91 21.55 -21.96 -21.50
C MET A 91 20.62 -22.26 -22.68
N TYR A 92 19.49 -21.53 -22.80
CA TYR A 92 18.51 -21.70 -23.87
C TYR A 92 19.12 -21.42 -25.25
N VAL A 93 19.92 -20.35 -25.36
CA VAL A 93 20.65 -20.00 -26.59
C VAL A 93 21.79 -20.97 -26.90
N TYR A 94 22.46 -21.50 -25.87
CA TYR A 94 23.54 -22.48 -26.03
C TYR A 94 23.01 -23.82 -26.56
N TYR A 95 21.89 -24.32 -26.00
CA TYR A 95 21.28 -25.59 -26.38
C TYR A 95 20.26 -25.49 -27.52
N ARG A 96 20.11 -24.32 -28.17
CA ARG A 96 19.14 -24.08 -29.25
C ARG A 96 19.09 -25.17 -30.33
N ASN A 97 20.24 -25.66 -30.77
CA ASN A 97 20.33 -26.67 -31.83
C ASN A 97 19.75 -28.02 -31.38
N TYR A 98 19.93 -28.34 -30.10
CA TYR A 98 19.42 -29.57 -29.50
C TYR A 98 17.89 -29.48 -29.38
N THR A 99 17.38 -28.39 -28.80
CA THR A 99 15.94 -28.16 -28.62
C THR A 99 15.17 -28.16 -29.93
N VAL A 100 15.65 -27.44 -30.96
CA VAL A 100 14.97 -27.40 -32.27
C VAL A 100 14.97 -28.78 -32.93
N ARG A 101 16.05 -29.57 -32.82
CA ARG A 101 16.09 -30.93 -33.39
C ARG A 101 15.17 -31.89 -32.65
N GLU A 102 15.12 -31.82 -31.33
CA GLU A 102 14.25 -32.66 -30.51
C GLU A 102 12.77 -32.38 -30.83
N VAL A 103 12.39 -31.11 -30.92
CA VAL A 103 11.02 -30.73 -31.31
C VAL A 103 10.72 -31.12 -32.75
N ALA A 104 11.68 -31.02 -33.68
CA ALA A 104 11.49 -31.48 -35.06
C ALA A 104 11.25 -33.00 -35.15
N ILE A 105 11.84 -33.79 -34.25
CA ILE A 105 11.56 -35.22 -34.11
C ILE A 105 10.12 -35.39 -33.59
N ILE A 106 9.72 -34.73 -32.51
CA ILE A 106 8.38 -34.91 -31.94
C ILE A 106 7.25 -34.59 -32.96
N TYR A 107 7.43 -33.56 -33.79
CA TYR A 107 6.42 -33.10 -34.75
C TYR A 107 6.62 -33.65 -36.19
N HIS A 108 7.14 -34.88 -36.32
CA HIS A 108 7.45 -35.57 -37.58
C HIS A 108 6.54 -35.15 -38.77
N GLY A 109 7.09 -34.32 -39.67
CA GLY A 109 6.54 -34.05 -41.00
C GLY A 109 5.49 -32.94 -41.12
N VAL A 110 4.98 -32.37 -40.01
CA VAL A 110 3.98 -31.28 -40.09
C VAL A 110 4.65 -29.91 -40.23
N LEU A 111 5.79 -29.72 -39.58
CA LEU A 111 6.51 -28.43 -39.53
C LEU A 111 7.89 -28.55 -40.18
N SER A 112 8.21 -27.57 -41.04
CA SER A 112 9.55 -27.47 -41.62
C SER A 112 10.57 -27.04 -40.56
N LEU A 113 11.82 -27.49 -40.69
CA LEU A 113 12.91 -27.10 -39.79
C LEU A 113 13.11 -25.58 -39.75
N GLN A 114 12.93 -24.90 -40.89
CA GLN A 114 13.02 -23.43 -40.99
C GLN A 114 11.90 -22.74 -40.20
N THR A 115 10.68 -23.25 -40.28
CA THR A 115 9.55 -22.75 -39.49
C THR A 115 9.83 -22.90 -38.00
N LEU A 116 10.38 -24.03 -37.58
CA LEU A 116 10.67 -24.29 -36.17
C LEU A 116 11.77 -23.36 -35.62
N TRP A 117 12.80 -23.08 -36.41
CA TRP A 117 13.80 -22.05 -36.09
C TRP A 117 13.19 -20.65 -35.98
N THR A 118 12.26 -20.32 -36.87
CA THR A 118 11.56 -19.03 -36.84
C THR A 118 10.73 -18.89 -35.57
N ILE A 119 9.96 -19.93 -35.21
CA ILE A 119 9.17 -19.98 -33.97
C ILE A 119 10.10 -19.81 -32.76
N PHE A 120 11.22 -20.54 -32.72
CA PHE A 120 12.19 -20.43 -31.63
C PHE A 120 12.68 -18.98 -31.43
N TRP A 121 13.15 -18.33 -32.51
CA TRP A 121 13.67 -16.95 -32.41
C TRP A 121 12.59 -15.92 -32.10
N VAL A 122 11.37 -16.10 -32.62
CA VAL A 122 10.24 -15.21 -32.31
C VAL A 122 9.86 -15.34 -30.83
N MET A 123 9.73 -16.56 -30.32
CA MET A 123 9.44 -16.80 -28.90
C MET A 123 10.54 -16.21 -28.00
N PHE A 124 11.80 -16.47 -28.33
CA PHE A 124 12.94 -15.93 -27.61
C PHE A 124 12.97 -14.39 -27.62
N ALA A 125 12.66 -13.76 -28.76
CA ALA A 125 12.61 -12.31 -28.87
C ALA A 125 11.47 -11.70 -28.05
N ILE A 126 10.29 -12.33 -28.03
CA ILE A 126 9.15 -11.91 -27.21
C ILE A 126 9.48 -12.02 -25.72
N GLU A 127 10.06 -13.15 -25.31
CA GLU A 127 10.49 -13.38 -23.93
C GLU A 127 11.55 -12.37 -23.49
N SER A 128 12.61 -12.19 -24.30
CA SER A 128 13.66 -11.20 -24.05
C SER A 128 13.11 -9.78 -23.96
N ALA A 129 12.19 -9.39 -24.84
CA ALA A 129 11.57 -8.06 -24.81
C ALA A 129 10.73 -7.85 -23.55
N TYR A 130 10.00 -8.89 -23.12
CA TYR A 130 9.26 -8.87 -21.87
C TYR A 130 10.20 -8.70 -20.66
N GLU A 131 11.30 -9.46 -20.60
CA GLU A 131 12.28 -9.36 -19.50
C GLU A 131 12.89 -7.97 -19.41
N VAL A 132 13.27 -7.38 -20.54
CA VAL A 132 13.76 -5.99 -20.59
C VAL A 132 12.74 -5.03 -19.99
N ALA A 133 11.45 -5.15 -20.35
CA ALA A 133 10.40 -4.31 -19.80
C ALA A 133 10.19 -4.56 -18.28
N PHE A 134 10.24 -5.82 -17.84
CA PHE A 134 10.11 -6.20 -16.45
C PHE A 134 11.23 -5.60 -15.58
N TYR A 135 12.49 -5.78 -15.98
CA TYR A 135 13.62 -5.25 -15.23
C TYR A 135 13.70 -3.73 -15.33
N ALA A 136 13.47 -3.14 -16.51
CA ALA A 136 13.45 -1.70 -16.65
C ALA A 136 12.44 -1.05 -15.71
N THR A 137 11.22 -1.61 -15.61
CA THR A 137 10.20 -1.09 -14.69
C THR A 137 10.50 -1.40 -13.23
N GLY A 138 11.12 -2.54 -12.91
CA GLY A 138 11.57 -2.87 -11.56
C GLY A 138 12.63 -1.91 -11.04
N PHE A 139 13.69 -1.67 -11.83
CA PHE A 139 14.73 -0.68 -11.49
C PHE A 139 14.17 0.74 -11.46
N TRP A 140 13.29 1.09 -12.40
CA TRP A 140 12.62 2.39 -12.41
C TRP A 140 11.77 2.62 -11.16
N ALA A 141 11.12 1.58 -10.62
CA ALA A 141 10.33 1.66 -9.39
C ALA A 141 11.21 1.96 -8.16
N VAL A 142 12.39 1.34 -8.07
CA VAL A 142 13.37 1.61 -7.00
C VAL A 142 13.94 3.03 -7.12
N ILE A 143 14.32 3.47 -8.33
CA ILE A 143 14.93 4.80 -8.51
C ILE A 143 13.93 5.94 -8.31
N SER A 144 12.70 5.76 -8.81
CA SER A 144 11.73 6.85 -8.81
C SER A 144 11.07 7.08 -7.47
N ASP A 145 11.12 6.10 -6.57
CA ASP A 145 10.51 6.14 -5.24
C ASP A 145 9.10 6.75 -5.32
N ARG A 146 8.25 6.24 -6.24
CA ARG A 146 6.88 6.73 -6.47
C ARG A 146 5.90 5.56 -6.44
N PRO A 147 4.74 5.69 -5.78
CA PRO A 147 3.76 4.59 -5.68
C PRO A 147 3.20 4.16 -7.04
N SER A 148 3.15 5.08 -8.01
CA SER A 148 2.73 4.79 -9.39
C SER A 148 3.70 3.85 -10.11
N ALA A 149 5.02 3.95 -9.86
CA ALA A 149 6.01 3.11 -10.51
C ALA A 149 5.90 1.65 -10.04
N TYR A 150 5.70 1.43 -8.73
CA TYR A 150 5.40 0.10 -8.18
C TYR A 150 4.11 -0.49 -8.75
N GLN A 151 3.08 0.33 -9.00
CA GLN A 151 1.84 -0.14 -9.64
C GLN A 151 2.08 -0.64 -11.06
N TRP A 152 2.81 0.11 -11.89
CA TRP A 152 3.16 -0.30 -13.24
C TRP A 152 3.98 -1.60 -13.24
N PHE A 153 4.99 -1.68 -12.38
CA PHE A 153 5.78 -2.89 -12.20
C PHE A 153 4.89 -4.08 -11.79
N SER A 154 3.99 -3.92 -10.81
CA SER A 154 3.07 -4.98 -10.38
C SER A 154 2.15 -5.46 -11.51
N GLN A 155 1.71 -4.58 -12.41
CA GLN A 155 0.88 -4.96 -13.56
C GLN A 155 1.68 -5.79 -14.55
N ILE A 156 2.90 -5.36 -14.90
CA ILE A 156 3.79 -6.10 -15.81
C ILE A 156 4.16 -7.45 -15.19
N ALA A 157 4.54 -7.46 -13.92
CA ALA A 157 4.84 -8.69 -13.16
C ALA A 157 3.66 -9.66 -13.17
N LEU A 158 2.42 -9.18 -13.03
CA LEU A 158 1.23 -10.02 -13.09
C LEU A 158 1.07 -10.69 -14.46
N PHE A 159 1.27 -9.95 -15.55
CA PHE A 159 1.27 -10.54 -16.90
C PHE A 159 2.36 -11.59 -17.06
N GLY A 160 3.56 -11.34 -16.54
CA GLY A 160 4.64 -12.32 -16.54
C GLY A 160 4.35 -13.57 -15.75
N ILE A 161 3.73 -13.45 -14.58
CA ILE A 161 3.31 -14.58 -13.75
C ILE A 161 2.30 -15.43 -14.51
N LEU A 162 1.27 -14.80 -15.10
CA LEU A 162 0.26 -15.52 -15.89
C LEU A 162 0.87 -16.25 -17.09
N GLY A 163 1.80 -15.61 -17.81
CA GLY A 163 2.54 -16.25 -18.89
C GLY A 163 3.40 -17.43 -18.39
N GLN A 164 4.08 -17.24 -17.26
CA GLN A 164 4.92 -18.29 -16.67
C GLN A 164 4.12 -19.45 -16.10
N VAL A 165 2.86 -19.31 -15.69
CA VAL A 165 2.04 -20.46 -15.28
C VAL A 165 1.95 -21.49 -16.40
N VAL A 166 1.76 -21.04 -17.64
CA VAL A 166 1.71 -21.92 -18.82
C VAL A 166 3.06 -22.58 -19.06
N LEU A 167 4.16 -21.83 -18.95
CA LEU A 167 5.52 -22.33 -19.15
C LEU A 167 6.05 -23.21 -18.00
N ALA A 168 5.58 -22.98 -16.77
CA ALA A 168 5.95 -23.75 -15.58
C ALA A 168 5.46 -25.19 -15.67
N TYR A 169 4.33 -25.41 -16.35
CA TYR A 169 3.85 -26.76 -16.64
C TYR A 169 4.80 -27.53 -17.58
N MET A 170 5.49 -26.84 -18.49
CA MET A 170 6.37 -27.48 -19.47
C MET A 170 7.71 -27.94 -18.88
N ASN A 171 8.26 -27.20 -17.91
CA ASN A 171 9.58 -27.49 -17.35
C ASN A 171 9.66 -27.16 -15.85
N LYS A 172 10.18 -28.10 -15.06
CA LYS A 172 10.39 -27.94 -13.61
C LYS A 172 11.29 -26.76 -13.27
N PHE A 173 12.22 -26.39 -14.15
CA PHE A 173 13.08 -25.23 -13.94
C PHE A 173 12.34 -23.89 -14.06
N ASN A 174 11.28 -23.83 -14.87
CA ASN A 174 10.44 -22.63 -14.99
C ASN A 174 9.65 -22.34 -13.71
N LEU A 175 9.48 -23.35 -12.83
CA LEU A 175 8.86 -23.17 -11.52
C LEU A 175 9.71 -22.27 -10.60
N LEU A 176 11.04 -22.33 -10.72
CA LEU A 176 11.94 -21.47 -9.95
C LEU A 176 11.77 -20.00 -10.34
N ILE A 177 11.77 -19.70 -11.65
CA ILE A 177 11.61 -18.34 -12.15
C ILE A 177 10.21 -17.81 -11.79
N PHE A 178 9.17 -18.64 -11.95
CA PHE A 178 7.82 -18.34 -11.50
C PHE A 178 7.77 -17.96 -10.01
N PHE A 179 8.47 -18.70 -9.15
CA PHE A 179 8.51 -18.40 -7.73
C PHE A 179 9.14 -17.03 -7.44
N PHE A 180 10.29 -16.72 -8.05
CA PHE A 180 10.93 -15.41 -7.88
C PHE A 180 10.03 -14.27 -8.37
N ARG A 181 9.41 -14.43 -9.54
CA ARG A 181 8.52 -13.42 -10.11
C ARG A 181 7.29 -13.18 -9.23
N LEU A 182 6.73 -14.25 -8.65
CA LEU A 182 5.65 -14.15 -7.66
C LEU A 182 6.09 -13.38 -6.42
N MET A 183 7.29 -13.67 -5.89
CA MET A 183 7.84 -12.95 -4.75
C MET A 183 8.05 -11.48 -5.08
N ALA A 184 8.58 -11.14 -6.26
CA ALA A 184 8.79 -9.76 -6.69
C ALA A 184 7.47 -8.99 -6.78
N TYR A 185 6.43 -9.61 -7.33
CA TYR A 185 5.08 -9.06 -7.36
C TYR A 185 4.52 -8.79 -5.95
N ILE A 186 4.61 -9.77 -5.04
CA ILE A 186 4.13 -9.63 -3.66
C ILE A 186 4.87 -8.48 -2.97
N TYR A 187 6.20 -8.42 -3.09
CA TYR A 187 7.02 -7.37 -2.50
C TYR A 187 6.69 -5.99 -3.05
N ALA A 188 6.53 -5.83 -4.37
CA ALA A 188 6.15 -4.55 -4.95
C ALA A 188 4.79 -4.06 -4.45
N LYS A 189 3.82 -4.98 -4.29
CA LYS A 189 2.51 -4.65 -3.73
C LYS A 189 2.59 -4.29 -2.24
N PHE A 190 3.42 -5.00 -1.49
CA PHE A 190 3.70 -4.70 -0.08
C PHE A 190 4.34 -3.31 0.09
N LEU A 191 5.40 -3.00 -0.68
CA LEU A 191 6.05 -1.69 -0.65
C LEU A 191 5.08 -0.56 -1.03
N ARG A 192 4.23 -0.79 -2.04
CA ARG A 192 3.19 0.18 -2.43
C ARG A 192 2.25 0.47 -1.27
N ASN A 193 1.75 -0.57 -0.60
CA ASN A 193 0.82 -0.42 0.52
C ASN A 193 1.49 0.27 1.71
N LEU A 194 2.73 -0.09 2.04
CA LEU A 194 3.48 0.54 3.13
C LEU A 194 3.68 2.03 2.88
N ARG A 195 4.00 2.40 1.64
CA ARG A 195 4.14 3.81 1.24
C ARG A 195 2.82 4.58 1.28
N GLN A 196 1.72 3.94 0.91
CA GLN A 196 0.39 4.55 1.03
C GLN A 196 0.05 4.82 2.50
N SER A 197 0.38 3.89 3.40
CA SER A 197 0.24 4.11 4.85
C SER A 197 1.11 5.26 5.36
N LEU A 198 2.37 5.36 4.90
CA LEU A 198 3.26 6.49 5.22
C LEU A 198 2.68 7.83 4.75
N ALA A 199 2.10 7.89 3.55
CA ALA A 199 1.50 9.11 3.02
C ALA A 199 0.28 9.57 3.83
N LEU A 200 -0.46 8.64 4.45
CA LEU A 200 -1.62 8.95 5.31
C LEU A 200 -1.23 9.47 6.69
N LEU A 201 -0.04 9.10 7.19
CA LEU A 201 0.46 9.55 8.49
C LEU A 201 0.86 11.05 8.49
N GLY A 202 0.97 11.67 7.31
CA GLY A 202 1.22 13.09 7.14
C GLY A 202 2.63 13.51 7.59
N PRO A 203 3.18 14.61 7.05
CA PRO A 203 4.40 15.18 7.59
C PRO A 203 4.13 15.62 9.03
N ALA A 204 4.93 15.14 10.00
CA ALA A 204 4.93 15.67 11.36
C ALA A 204 5.00 17.19 11.27
N GLN A 205 3.94 17.90 11.67
CA GLN A 205 3.99 19.35 11.66
C GLN A 205 5.14 19.78 12.56
N PRO A 206 6.08 20.62 12.08
CA PRO A 206 7.06 21.22 12.95
C PRO A 206 6.27 22.03 13.98
N ASN A 207 6.34 21.62 15.25
CA ASN A 207 5.72 22.31 16.37
C ASN A 207 5.99 23.82 16.27
N GLY A 208 4.96 24.59 15.91
CA GLY A 208 5.02 26.04 15.76
C GLY A 208 5.13 26.82 17.08
N ASN A 209 5.66 26.21 18.14
CA ASN A 209 5.71 26.78 19.48
C ASN A 209 7.14 27.14 19.94
N GLY A 210 8.01 27.53 19.00
CA GLY A 210 9.38 28.00 19.29
C GLY A 210 9.64 29.49 19.05
N ALA A 211 8.68 30.27 18.53
CA ALA A 211 8.96 31.60 17.98
C ALA A 211 8.72 32.79 18.93
N ASN A 212 8.34 32.59 20.20
CA ASN A 212 7.96 33.69 21.12
C ASN A 212 8.77 33.75 22.44
N GLN A 213 10.04 33.32 22.46
CA GLN A 213 10.86 33.36 23.70
C GLN A 213 12.22 34.05 23.60
N LEU A 214 12.47 34.88 22.57
CA LEU A 214 13.69 35.72 22.52
C LEU A 214 13.38 37.21 22.36
N GLN A 215 12.41 37.71 23.13
CA GLN A 215 12.14 39.14 23.18
C GLN A 215 11.70 39.61 24.56
N PHE A 216 12.45 39.27 25.61
CA PHE A 216 12.55 40.09 26.82
C PHE A 216 13.82 39.66 27.55
N ASP A 217 14.90 40.40 27.33
CA ASP A 217 15.85 40.80 28.38
C ASP A 217 16.58 42.03 27.84
N LEU A 218 16.12 43.18 28.33
CA LEU A 218 16.78 44.48 28.29
C LEU A 218 17.78 44.55 29.45
#